data_AF-A0A436R0I5-F1
#
_entry.id   AF-A0A436R0I5-F1
#
_cell.length_a   1.000
_cell.length_b   1.000
_cell.length_c   1.000
_cell.angle_alpha   90.00
_cell.angle_beta   90.00
_cell.angle_gamma   90.00
#
_symmetry.space_group_name_H-M   'P 1'
#
loop_
_entity.id
_entity.type
_entity.pdbx_description
1 polymer ?
#
loop_
_entity_poly.entity_id
_entity_poly.type
_entity_poly.pdbx_seq_one_letter_code
_entity_poly.pdbx_strand_id
1 'polypeptide(L)'
;MPEPSSRSRRVVQTLSRAHEIGQLIRVRCINCNITHHYLPGDLLKLMGDIPFWDVERHMRCERCKRREFDVDILLPSAVQGVKIRVRRLVGVRMVRRAIWRDAKD
;
A
#
# COMPACT_ATOMS: atom_id res chain seq x y z
N MET A 1 -15.94 -12.95 32.18
CA MET A 1 -14.57 -12.60 31.73
C MET A 1 -14.71 -11.85 30.42
N PRO A 2 -14.11 -10.66 30.22
CA PRO A 2 -14.18 -10.00 28.92
C PRO A 2 -13.33 -10.78 27.90
N GLU A 3 -13.92 -11.06 26.75
CA GLU A 3 -13.26 -11.76 25.64
C GLU A 3 -12.03 -10.96 25.18
N PRO A 4 -10.84 -11.56 25.04
CA PRO A 4 -9.71 -10.85 24.48
C PRO A 4 -10.05 -10.54 23.03
N SER A 5 -10.25 -9.24 22.75
CA SER A 5 -10.44 -8.73 21.39
C SER A 5 -9.38 -9.37 20.49
N SER A 6 -9.81 -10.09 19.45
CA SER A 6 -8.96 -10.71 18.42
C SER A 6 -8.29 -9.65 17.54
N ARG A 7 -7.55 -8.75 18.18
CA ARG A 7 -6.52 -7.92 17.58
C ARG A 7 -5.24 -8.54 18.08
N SER A 8 -4.88 -9.71 17.54
CA SER A 8 -3.51 -10.21 17.61
C SER A 8 -2.61 -9.01 17.41
N ARG A 9 -1.78 -8.72 18.42
CA ARG A 9 -0.78 -7.65 18.42
C ARG A 9 -0.17 -7.61 17.02
N ARG A 10 -0.65 -6.70 16.15
CA ARG A 10 -0.05 -6.50 14.84
C ARG A 10 1.31 -5.94 15.19
N VAL A 11 2.33 -6.79 15.20
CA VAL A 11 3.71 -6.34 15.25
C VAL A 11 3.78 -5.23 14.21
N VAL A 12 4.15 -4.02 14.64
CA VAL A 12 4.27 -2.87 13.75
C VAL A 12 5.28 -3.27 12.69
N GLN A 13 4.77 -3.65 11.51
CA GLN A 13 5.60 -4.20 10.48
C GLN A 13 5.91 -3.10 9.48
N THR A 14 7.16 -2.63 9.52
CA THR A 14 7.67 -1.70 8.52
C THR A 14 7.85 -2.42 7.19
N LEU A 15 7.89 -1.64 6.10
CA LEU A 15 8.06 -2.19 4.75
C LEU A 15 9.34 -3.02 4.60
N SER A 16 10.44 -2.62 5.26
CA SER A 16 11.69 -3.39 5.25
C SER A 16 11.50 -4.75 5.90
N ARG A 17 10.86 -4.80 7.07
CA ARG A 17 10.64 -6.07 7.78
C ARG A 17 9.67 -6.98 7.02
N ALA A 18 8.64 -6.41 6.39
CA ALA A 18 7.73 -7.13 5.52
C ALA A 18 8.45 -7.72 4.29
N HIS A 19 9.43 -6.98 3.75
CA HIS A 19 10.24 -7.44 2.63
C HIS A 19 11.12 -8.64 3.01
N GLU A 20 11.81 -8.57 4.15
CA GLU A 20 12.67 -9.66 4.64
C GLU A 20 11.90 -10.96 4.86
N ILE A 21 10.66 -10.86 5.36
CA ILE A 21 9.81 -12.02 5.63
C ILE A 21 9.16 -12.57 4.34
N GLY A 22 9.22 -11.83 3.23
CA GLY A 22 8.61 -12.24 1.96
C GLY A 22 7.10 -12.01 1.90
N GLN A 23 6.58 -11.07 2.68
CA GLN A 23 5.16 -10.69 2.63
C GLN A 23 4.85 -9.77 1.45
N LEU A 24 3.56 -9.60 1.18
CA LEU A 24 3.00 -8.69 0.20
C LEU A 24 2.10 -7.67 0.89
N ILE A 25 2.06 -6.46 0.34
CA ILE A 25 1.13 -5.42 0.79
C ILE A 25 -0.08 -5.43 -0.14
N ARG A 26 -1.26 -5.74 0.39
CA ARG A 26 -2.54 -5.61 -0.30
C ARG A 26 -3.07 -4.20 -0.09
N VAL A 27 -3.38 -3.51 -1.18
CA VAL A 27 -4.02 -2.19 -1.16
C VAL A 27 -5.31 -2.29 -1.95
N ARG A 28 -6.44 -2.08 -1.29
CA ARG A 28 -7.77 -2.07 -1.90
C ARG A 28 -8.38 -0.69 -1.78
N CYS A 29 -8.81 -0.10 -2.90
CA CYS A 29 -9.59 1.13 -2.83
C CYS A 29 -10.99 0.81 -2.31
N ILE A 30 -11.40 1.45 -1.22
CA ILE A 30 -12.72 1.22 -0.59
C ILE A 30 -13.84 1.65 -1.55
N ASN A 31 -13.60 2.71 -2.33
CA ASN A 31 -14.60 3.30 -3.20
C ASN A 31 -14.75 2.60 -4.57
N CYS A 32 -13.66 2.08 -5.13
CA CYS A 32 -13.66 1.43 -6.44
C CYS A 32 -13.61 -0.10 -6.37
N ASN A 33 -13.36 -0.65 -5.18
CA ASN A 33 -13.19 -2.07 -4.93
C ASN A 33 -12.02 -2.75 -5.69
N ILE A 34 -11.12 -1.96 -6.26
CA ILE A 34 -9.96 -2.45 -7.00
C ILE A 34 -8.87 -2.81 -5.98
N THR A 35 -8.32 -4.02 -6.10
CA THR A 35 -7.28 -4.55 -5.21
C THR A 35 -5.98 -4.74 -5.97
N HIS A 36 -4.89 -4.22 -5.42
CA HIS A 36 -3.53 -4.41 -5.93
C HIS A 36 -2.65 -5.03 -4.84
N HIS A 37 -1.70 -5.84 -5.26
CA HIS A 37 -0.68 -6.41 -4.38
C HIS A 37 0.68 -5.85 -4.79
N TYR A 38 1.43 -5.34 -3.82
CA TYR A 38 2.75 -4.75 -4.03
C TYR A 38 3.80 -5.52 -3.27
N LEU A 39 5.01 -5.57 -3.83
CA LEU A 39 6.19 -6.00 -3.09
C LEU A 39 6.57 -4.89 -2.09
N PRO A 40 6.78 -5.21 -0.80
CA PRO A 40 7.19 -4.21 0.18
C PRO A 40 8.52 -3.53 -0.21
N GLY A 41 9.45 -4.26 -0.82
CA GLY A 41 10.72 -3.70 -1.32
C GLY A 41 10.57 -2.68 -2.45
N ASP A 42 9.49 -2.77 -3.25
CA ASP A 42 9.18 -1.75 -4.25
C ASP A 42 8.59 -0.49 -3.62
N LEU A 43 7.70 -0.67 -2.63
CA LEU A 43 7.14 0.45 -1.86
C LEU A 43 8.22 1.16 -1.04
N LEU A 44 9.17 0.41 -0.49
CA LEU A 44 10.31 0.92 0.27
C LEU A 44 11.14 1.92 -0.56
N LYS A 45 11.38 1.62 -1.85
CA LYS A 45 12.10 2.51 -2.77
C LYS A 45 11.34 3.82 -3.07
N LEU A 46 10.01 3.81 -2.95
CA LEU A 46 9.15 4.95 -3.26
C LEU A 46 8.86 5.83 -2.06
N MET A 47 8.66 5.23 -0.89
CA MET A 47 8.09 5.90 0.29
C MET A 47 9.03 5.85 1.51
N GLY A 48 10.12 5.09 1.45
CA GLY A 48 11.00 4.85 2.61
C GLY A 48 10.46 3.77 3.55
N ASP A 49 11.15 3.57 4.68
CA ASP A 49 10.77 2.55 5.67
C ASP A 49 9.64 3.05 6.58
N ILE A 50 8.42 3.00 6.07
CA ILE A 50 7.21 3.36 6.80
C ILE A 50 6.46 2.12 7.28
N PRO A 51 5.59 2.23 8.30
CA PRO A 51 4.64 1.18 8.64
C PRO A 51 3.70 0.88 7.47
N PHE A 52 3.31 -0.39 7.27
CA PHE A 52 2.53 -0.78 6.09
C PHE A 52 1.18 -0.05 5.96
N TRP A 53 0.52 0.31 7.06
CA TRP A 53 -0.75 1.06 7.02
C TRP A 53 -0.57 2.50 6.53
N ASP A 54 0.62 3.09 6.69
CA ASP A 54 0.85 4.47 6.27
C ASP A 54 0.94 4.60 4.74
N VAL A 55 1.08 3.49 4.02
CA VAL A 55 1.08 3.43 2.54
C VAL A 55 -0.14 4.12 1.94
N GLU A 56 -1.32 4.06 2.58
CA GLU A 56 -2.53 4.73 2.08
C GLU A 56 -2.36 6.25 1.92
N ARG A 57 -1.57 6.89 2.80
CA ARG A 57 -1.37 8.35 2.81
C ARG A 57 -0.57 8.82 1.61
N HIS A 58 0.29 7.95 1.08
CA HIS A 58 1.18 8.18 -0.04
C HIS A 58 0.58 7.77 -1.39
N MET A 59 -0.59 7.12 -1.41
CA MET A 59 -1.24 6.64 -2.62
C MET A 59 -2.48 7.46 -3.01
N ARG A 60 -2.84 7.39 -4.29
CA ARG A 60 -4.13 7.87 -4.82
C ARG A 60 -4.67 6.85 -5.81
N CYS A 61 -5.97 6.60 -5.76
CA CYS A 61 -6.57 5.59 -6.63
C CYS A 61 -6.47 6.07 -8.09
N GLU A 62 -6.03 5.22 -9.01
CA GLU A 62 -5.90 5.60 -10.42
C GLU A 62 -7.24 5.99 -11.06
N ARG A 63 -8.34 5.38 -10.60
CA ARG A 63 -9.71 5.60 -11.11
C ARG A 63 -10.41 6.79 -10.44
N CYS A 64 -10.62 6.76 -9.12
CA CYS A 64 -11.38 7.80 -8.42
C CYS A 64 -10.53 8.94 -7.84
N LYS A 65 -9.20 8.84 -7.88
CA LYS A 65 -8.24 9.82 -7.33
C LYS A 65 -8.34 10.09 -5.82
N ARG A 66 -9.21 9.37 -5.09
CA ARG A 66 -9.35 9.42 -3.63
C ARG A 66 -8.20 8.67 -2.93
N ARG A 67 -8.05 8.93 -1.64
CA ARG A 67 -7.01 8.34 -0.76
C ARG A 67 -7.58 7.32 0.24
N GLU A 68 -8.81 6.87 0.03
CA GLU A 68 -9.49 5.93 0.91
C GLU A 68 -9.14 4.49 0.50
N PHE A 69 -8.23 3.88 1.24
CA PHE A 69 -7.73 2.54 0.98
C PHE A 69 -7.80 1.65 2.23
N ASP A 70 -8.18 0.39 2.01
CA ASP A 70 -7.98 -0.69 2.95
C ASP A 70 -6.61 -1.32 2.66
N VAL A 71 -5.68 -1.20 3.61
CA VAL A 71 -4.31 -1.72 3.47
C VAL A 71 -4.09 -2.84 4.47
N ASP A 72 -3.61 -3.97 3.96
CA ASP A 72 -3.40 -5.18 4.75
C ASP A 72 -2.12 -5.89 4.32
N ILE A 73 -1.55 -6.69 5.21
CA ILE A 73 -0.34 -7.48 4.93
C ILE A 73 -0.70 -8.94 4.73
N LEU A 74 -0.17 -9.54 3.68
CA LEU A 74 -0.45 -10.93 3.34
C LEU A 74 0.87 -11.70 3.26
N LEU A 75 0.97 -12.81 3.97
CA LEU A 75 2.02 -13.79 3.74
C LEU A 75 1.51 -14.77 2.68
N PRO A 76 2.05 -14.76 1.44
CA PRO A 76 1.60 -15.69 0.42
C PRO A 76 1.99 -17.11 0.84
N SER A 77 1.00 -17.94 1.19
CA SER A 77 1.23 -19.37 1.35
C SER A 77 1.53 -19.99 -0.02
N ALA A 78 2.38 -21.02 -0.08
CA ALA A 78 2.84 -21.66 -1.32
C ALA A 78 1.69 -22.07 -2.27
N VAL A 79 0.50 -22.32 -1.74
CA VAL A 79 -0.72 -22.68 -2.49
C VAL A 79 -1.45 -21.45 -3.09
N GLN A 80 -1.31 -20.26 -2.49
CA GLN A 80 -1.93 -19.01 -2.97
C GLN A 80 -1.04 -18.22 -3.95
N GLY A 81 0.27 -18.49 -3.97
CA GLY A 81 1.23 -17.81 -4.85
C GLY A 81 0.88 -17.87 -6.34
N VAL A 82 0.09 -18.86 -6.76
CA VAL A 82 -0.28 -19.11 -8.17
C VAL A 82 -1.31 -18.11 -8.73
N LYS A 83 -2.10 -17.41 -7.88
CA LYS A 83 -3.17 -16.49 -8.36
C LYS A 83 -2.98 -15.02 -7.98
N ILE A 84 -1.99 -14.67 -7.17
CA ILE A 84 -1.80 -13.29 -6.72
C ILE A 84 -1.07 -12.50 -7.83
N ARG A 85 -1.79 -11.57 -8.47
CA ARG A 85 -1.18 -10.63 -9.41
C ARG A 85 -0.42 -9.55 -8.64
N VAL A 86 0.90 -9.68 -8.60
CA VAL A 86 1.81 -8.71 -7.97
C VAL A 86 2.17 -7.62 -8.98
N ARG A 87 1.90 -6.35 -8.63
CA ARG A 87 2.32 -5.19 -9.42
C ARG A 87 3.75 -4.85 -9.06
N ARG A 88 4.67 -5.03 -10.01
CA ARG A 88 6.09 -4.69 -9.84
C ARG A 88 6.36 -3.25 -10.25
N LEU A 89 7.26 -2.60 -9.53
CA LEU A 89 7.77 -1.29 -9.91
C LEU A 89 8.71 -1.42 -11.12
N VAL A 90 8.30 -0.93 -12.29
CA VAL A 90 9.10 -0.94 -13.52
C VAL A 90 9.94 0.33 -13.71
N GLY A 91 9.62 1.40 -12.99
CA GLY A 91 10.32 2.68 -13.06
C GLY A 91 9.52 3.80 -12.42
N VAL A 92 10.20 4.90 -12.10
CA VAL A 92 9.59 6.11 -11.53
C VAL A 92 9.80 7.25 -12.53
N ARG A 93 8.72 7.92 -12.93
CA ARG A 93 8.79 9.13 -13.78
C ARG A 93 8.47 10.35 -12.93
N MET A 94 9.38 11.33 -12.90
CA MET A 94 9.08 12.63 -12.30
C MET A 94 8.16 13.44 -13.21
N VAL A 95 7.02 13.89 -12.69
CA VAL A 95 6.05 14.71 -13.41
C VAL A 95 6.10 16.13 -12.87
N ARG A 96 6.48 17.11 -13.71
CA ARG A 96 6.41 18.54 -13.38
C ARG A 96 4.95 18.99 -13.53
N ARG A 97 4.36 19.56 -12.48
CA ARG A 97 2.97 20.03 -12.50
C ARG A 97 2.92 21.53 -12.27
N ALA A 98 2.34 22.27 -13.21
CA ALA A 98 2.12 23.72 -13.08
C ALA A 98 1.08 24.00 -12.00
N ILE A 99 1.35 25.00 -11.15
CA ILE A 99 0.45 25.50 -10.13
C ILE A 99 0.13 26.95 -10.51
N TRP A 100 -1.12 27.21 -10.87
CA TRP A 100 -1.61 28.53 -11.22
C TRP A 100 -2.26 29.16 -9.98
N ARG A 101 -2.08 30.48 -9.82
CA ARG A 101 -2.81 31.29 -8.85
C ARG A 101 -3.56 32.34 -9.64
N ASP A 102 -4.88 32.29 -9.59
CA ASP A 102 -5.73 33.35 -10.16
C ASP A 102 -5.63 34.59 -9.26
N ALA A 103 -5.16 35.70 -9.82
CA ALA A 103 -5.23 37.00 -9.18
C ALA A 103 -6.55 37.68 -9.58
N LYS A 104 -7.26 38.25 -8.59
CA LYS A 104 -8.32 39.22 -8.85
C LYS A 104 -7.67 40.59 -8.96
N ASP A 105 -7.84 41.24 -10.11
CA ASP A 105 -7.66 42.69 -10.27
C ASP A 105 -8.89 43.42 -9.71
#